data_AF-A0A0T9QRQ6-F1
#
_entry.id   AF-A0A0T9QRQ6-F1
#
_cell.length_a   1.000
_cell.length_b   1.000
_cell.length_c   1.000
_cell.angle_alpha   90.00
_cell.angle_beta   90.00
_cell.angle_gamma   90.00
#
_symmetry.space_group_name_H-M   'P 1'
#
loop_
_entity.id
_entity.type
_entity.pdbx_description
1 polymer ?
#
loop_
_entity_poly.entity_id
_entity_poly.type
_entity_poly.pdbx_seq_one_letter_code
_entity_poly.pdbx_strand_id
1 'polypeptide(L)'
;MLGSLTAELRQLSAMIGNGRQASGVSATLMQAEGEGVYLPLHYAGQACGLWLSRHCWQHWLASSLATDDNHFLATELVVAMAHWAVSPLLMPLPDLLIDNTAPRAMTLLNQWAVMLTFELEGQQLSGVLFDWPWASLAETLSHWKSEDKPCQQEFCWQAGLVAGWSRLSLHQLQRVRPGDGVRIVAAAELEQGNCWLWPMASAQIYIKLEGGNKMTIQHINDDIDQLLGLDMATVAKAPQAVALDSLPQTLVMEIGRLTLPLGDIKQLAVGQTLDCQTAFYGEVNIRLHGQPVGSGSLLCCDNELVVRIDQWHLTL
;
A
#
# COMPACT_ATOMS: atom_id res chain seq x y z
N MET A 1 -6.78 5.43 -4.94
CA MET A 1 -6.74 3.96 -5.13
C MET A 1 -7.91 3.27 -4.42
N LEU A 2 -9.14 3.43 -4.94
CA LEU A 2 -10.40 2.86 -4.40
C LEU A 2 -11.16 2.05 -5.47
N GLY A 3 -10.54 1.81 -6.62
CA GLY A 3 -11.21 1.29 -7.83
C GLY A 3 -11.58 -0.19 -7.83
N SER A 4 -11.23 -0.97 -6.80
CA SER A 4 -11.43 -2.43 -6.75
C SER A 4 -12.19 -2.92 -5.52
N LEU A 5 -12.83 -2.04 -4.74
CA LEU A 5 -13.71 -2.46 -3.64
C LEU A 5 -15.14 -2.60 -4.14
N THR A 6 -15.73 -3.79 -3.97
CA THR A 6 -17.16 -4.03 -4.21
C THR A 6 -18.01 -3.12 -3.32
N ALA A 7 -19.26 -2.88 -3.69
CA ALA A 7 -20.14 -1.97 -2.93
C ALA A 7 -20.33 -2.44 -1.48
N GLU A 8 -20.40 -3.76 -1.30
CA GLU A 8 -20.54 -4.45 -0.02
C GLU A 8 -19.31 -4.25 0.87
N LEU A 9 -18.10 -4.35 0.30
CA LEU A 9 -16.85 -4.11 1.02
C LEU A 9 -16.68 -2.65 1.42
N ARG A 10 -17.20 -1.69 0.65
CA ARG A 10 -17.20 -0.26 1.04
C ARG A 10 -18.13 0.00 2.22
N GLN A 11 -19.31 -0.64 2.23
CA GLN A 11 -20.25 -0.52 3.34
C GLN A 11 -19.68 -1.14 4.62
N LEU A 12 -19.06 -2.32 4.50
CA LEU A 12 -18.33 -2.95 5.61
C LEU A 12 -17.14 -2.10 6.07
N SER A 13 -16.37 -1.53 5.17
CA SER A 13 -15.26 -0.62 5.49
C SER A 13 -15.71 0.57 6.34
N ALA A 14 -16.81 1.23 5.95
CA ALA A 14 -17.36 2.35 6.70
C ALA A 14 -17.83 1.96 8.10
N MET A 15 -18.32 0.72 8.26
CA MET A 15 -18.87 0.23 9.52
C MET A 15 -17.81 -0.35 10.46
N ILE A 16 -16.81 -1.07 9.93
CA ILE A 16 -15.66 -1.60 10.68
C ILE A 16 -14.74 -0.45 11.14
N GLY A 17 -14.58 0.59 10.32
CA GLY A 17 -13.79 1.77 10.66
C GLY A 17 -12.34 1.41 11.02
N ASN A 18 -11.91 1.81 12.22
CA ASN A 18 -10.57 1.54 12.76
C ASN A 18 -10.42 0.14 13.38
N GLY A 19 -11.52 -0.62 13.48
CA GLY A 19 -11.56 -1.91 14.15
C GLY A 19 -12.80 -2.07 15.01
N ARG A 20 -13.35 -3.28 15.06
CA ARG A 20 -14.42 -3.65 15.99
C ARG A 20 -14.01 -4.82 16.84
N GLN A 21 -14.40 -4.84 18.10
CA GLN A 21 -14.06 -5.91 19.02
C GLN A 21 -15.27 -6.49 19.73
N ALA A 22 -15.31 -7.82 19.81
CA ALA A 22 -16.18 -8.54 20.72
C ALA A 22 -15.44 -9.76 21.27
N SER A 23 -15.56 -9.98 22.58
CA SER A 23 -15.13 -11.22 23.24
C SER A 23 -13.69 -11.65 22.92
N GLY A 24 -12.74 -10.71 22.85
CA GLY A 24 -11.33 -11.01 22.56
C GLY A 24 -10.99 -11.16 21.08
N VAL A 25 -11.96 -10.99 20.17
CA VAL A 25 -11.77 -11.00 18.72
C VAL A 25 -11.89 -9.59 18.17
N SER A 26 -10.92 -9.16 17.37
CA SER A 26 -10.94 -7.89 16.64
C SER A 26 -11.14 -8.12 15.15
N ALA A 27 -11.96 -7.28 14.52
CA ALA A 27 -12.24 -7.27 13.09
C ALA A 27 -11.67 -6.00 12.47
N THR A 28 -10.81 -6.12 11.46
CA THR A 28 -10.19 -5.00 10.74
C THR A 28 -10.28 -5.22 9.22
N LEU A 29 -10.12 -4.16 8.43
CA LEU A 29 -10.04 -4.25 6.97
C LEU A 29 -8.59 -4.00 6.52
N MET A 30 -8.01 -4.95 5.81
CA MET A 30 -6.63 -4.86 5.34
C MET A 30 -6.42 -5.56 4.00
N GLN A 31 -5.33 -5.23 3.31
CA GLN A 31 -4.88 -6.01 2.17
C GLN A 31 -4.22 -7.29 2.66
N ALA A 32 -4.58 -8.41 2.02
CA ALA A 32 -4.00 -9.71 2.29
C ALA A 32 -3.66 -10.41 0.96
N GLU A 33 -2.53 -11.11 0.95
CA GLU A 33 -2.06 -11.94 -0.15
C GLU A 33 -1.20 -13.09 0.37
N GLY A 34 -1.00 -14.12 -0.45
CA GLY A 34 0.01 -15.15 -0.22
C GLY A 34 -0.55 -16.57 -0.07
N GLU A 35 0.34 -17.51 0.24
CA GLU A 35 -0.01 -18.92 0.44
C GLU A 35 -0.54 -19.17 1.84
N GLY A 36 -1.57 -20.00 1.95
CA GLY A 36 -2.17 -20.31 3.24
C GLY A 36 -3.09 -21.52 3.23
N VAL A 37 -3.90 -21.59 4.27
CA VAL A 37 -4.82 -22.68 4.54
C VAL A 37 -6.22 -22.12 4.67
N TYR A 38 -7.11 -22.62 3.83
CA TYR A 38 -8.54 -22.34 3.86
C TYR A 38 -9.25 -23.33 4.77
N LEU A 39 -9.89 -22.78 5.80
CA LEU A 39 -10.78 -23.49 6.71
C LEU A 39 -12.21 -23.29 6.22
N PRO A 40 -12.87 -24.33 5.69
CA PRO A 40 -14.27 -24.27 5.28
C PRO A 40 -15.19 -24.12 6.49
N LEU A 41 -16.11 -23.17 6.42
CA LEU A 41 -17.04 -22.79 7.47
C LEU A 41 -18.43 -22.53 6.86
N HIS A 42 -19.44 -22.44 7.71
CA HIS A 42 -20.75 -21.94 7.35
C HIS A 42 -21.14 -20.79 8.26
N TYR A 43 -21.65 -19.70 7.68
CA TYR A 43 -22.12 -18.56 8.44
C TYR A 43 -23.49 -18.12 7.94
N ALA A 44 -24.45 -17.96 8.85
CA ALA A 44 -25.84 -17.61 8.52
C ALA A 44 -26.46 -18.50 7.42
N GLY A 45 -26.09 -19.79 7.39
CA GLY A 45 -26.57 -20.77 6.41
C GLY A 45 -25.87 -20.73 5.03
N GLN A 46 -24.86 -19.88 4.83
CA GLN A 46 -24.06 -19.82 3.60
C GLN A 46 -22.67 -20.44 3.83
N ALA A 47 -22.19 -21.19 2.84
CA ALA A 47 -20.81 -21.69 2.82
C ALA A 47 -19.82 -20.52 2.68
N CYS A 48 -18.87 -20.44 3.59
CA CYS A 48 -17.82 -19.43 3.62
C CYS A 48 -16.52 -20.06 4.14
N GLY A 49 -15.48 -19.27 4.37
CA GLY A 49 -14.30 -19.81 5.05
C GLY A 49 -13.39 -18.78 5.67
N LEU A 50 -12.48 -19.29 6.49
CA LEU A 50 -11.42 -18.54 7.13
C LEU A 50 -10.10 -18.96 6.52
N TRP A 51 -9.40 -18.02 5.89
CA TRP A 51 -8.06 -18.25 5.38
C TRP A 51 -7.02 -17.81 6.40
N LEU A 52 -6.08 -18.69 6.73
CA LEU A 52 -4.93 -18.39 7.58
C LEU A 52 -3.67 -18.42 6.71
N SER A 53 -2.74 -17.49 6.93
CA SER A 53 -1.45 -17.53 6.22
C SER A 53 -0.71 -18.83 6.57
N ARG A 54 0.08 -19.36 5.62
CA ARG A 54 0.81 -20.62 5.84
C ARG A 54 1.71 -20.52 7.06
N HIS A 55 2.40 -19.37 7.21
CA HIS A 55 3.24 -19.10 8.36
C HIS A 55 2.46 -19.13 9.69
N CYS A 56 1.30 -18.47 9.75
CA CYS A 56 0.47 -18.45 10.96
C CYS A 56 -0.02 -19.87 11.32
N TRP A 57 -0.49 -20.63 10.34
CA TRP A 57 -0.97 -21.98 10.54
C TRP A 57 0.13 -22.95 10.99
N GLN A 58 1.28 -22.94 10.30
CA GLN A 58 2.41 -23.80 10.63
C GLN A 58 3.01 -23.46 11.99
N HIS A 59 3.14 -22.17 12.31
CA HIS A 59 3.66 -21.73 13.60
C HIS A 59 2.76 -22.20 14.76
N TRP A 60 1.44 -22.09 14.59
CA TRP A 60 0.47 -22.55 15.59
C TRP A 60 0.43 -24.09 15.72
N LEU A 61 0.52 -24.83 14.61
CA LEU A 61 0.63 -26.29 14.67
C LEU A 61 1.94 -26.74 15.35
N ALA A 62 3.06 -26.12 14.99
CA ALA A 62 4.35 -26.44 15.60
C ALA A 62 4.36 -26.14 17.10
N SER A 63 3.71 -25.07 17.56
CA SER A 63 3.62 -24.75 18.98
C SER A 63 2.70 -25.72 19.74
N SER A 64 1.58 -26.13 19.12
CA SER A 64 0.54 -26.93 19.77
C SER A 64 0.80 -28.43 19.71
N LEU A 65 1.38 -28.93 18.61
CA LEU A 65 1.62 -30.35 18.35
C LEU A 65 3.11 -30.73 18.29
N ALA A 66 4.03 -29.78 18.50
CA ALA A 66 5.48 -29.95 18.35
C ALA A 66 5.94 -30.39 16.93
N THR A 67 5.06 -30.34 15.93
CA THR A 67 5.36 -30.59 14.52
C THR A 67 4.36 -29.86 13.62
N ASP A 68 4.85 -29.36 12.48
CA ASP A 68 4.07 -28.73 11.40
C ASP A 68 4.02 -29.60 10.14
N ASP A 69 4.63 -30.79 10.16
CA ASP A 69 4.73 -31.66 8.99
C ASP A 69 3.46 -32.51 8.84
N ASN A 70 2.68 -32.16 7.81
CA ASN A 70 1.41 -32.79 7.47
C ASN A 70 1.52 -34.29 7.18
N HIS A 71 2.71 -34.82 6.87
CA HIS A 71 2.90 -36.26 6.64
C HIS A 71 2.83 -37.09 7.92
N PHE A 72 3.02 -36.47 9.08
CA PHE A 72 2.94 -37.13 10.38
C PHE A 72 1.59 -36.96 11.08
N LEU A 73 0.68 -36.18 10.48
CA LEU A 73 -0.63 -35.87 11.08
C LEU A 73 -1.75 -36.67 10.40
N ALA A 74 -2.50 -37.44 11.19
CA ALA A 74 -3.72 -38.09 10.71
C ALA A 74 -4.76 -37.04 10.29
N THR A 75 -5.53 -37.32 9.23
CA THR A 75 -6.51 -36.36 8.69
C THR A 75 -7.55 -35.93 9.73
N GLU A 76 -7.97 -36.84 10.60
CA GLU A 76 -8.90 -36.57 11.69
C GLU A 76 -8.33 -35.58 12.70
N LEU A 77 -7.02 -35.67 12.98
CA LEU A 77 -6.33 -34.72 13.86
C LEU A 77 -6.25 -33.34 13.22
N VAL A 78 -5.95 -33.26 11.92
CA VAL A 78 -5.93 -31.97 11.19
C VAL A 78 -7.32 -31.31 11.18
N VAL A 79 -8.39 -32.10 11.04
CA VAL A 79 -9.78 -31.60 11.16
C VAL A 79 -10.06 -31.09 12.58
N ALA A 80 -9.64 -31.84 13.61
CA ALA A 80 -9.79 -31.41 15.01
C ALA A 80 -8.99 -30.12 15.30
N MET A 81 -7.80 -29.96 14.72
CA MET A 81 -7.01 -28.74 14.83
C MET A 81 -7.68 -27.56 14.12
N ALA A 82 -8.29 -27.78 12.95
CA ALA A 82 -9.07 -26.75 12.27
C ALA A 82 -10.24 -26.25 13.13
N HIS A 83 -10.96 -27.19 13.77
CA HIS A 83 -12.03 -26.87 14.71
C HIS A 83 -11.52 -26.07 15.90
N TRP A 84 -10.38 -26.49 16.45
CA TRP A 84 -9.79 -25.80 17.60
C TRP A 84 -9.30 -24.40 17.24
N ALA A 85 -8.68 -24.21 16.07
CA ALA A 85 -8.24 -22.90 15.60
C ALA A 85 -9.39 -21.89 15.47
N VAL A 86 -10.61 -22.36 15.15
CA VAL A 86 -11.79 -21.51 14.95
C VAL A 86 -12.62 -21.38 16.23
N SER A 87 -12.36 -22.18 17.28
CA SER A 87 -13.19 -22.18 18.49
C SER A 87 -13.36 -20.80 19.16
N PRO A 88 -12.35 -19.90 19.19
CA PRO A 88 -12.53 -18.56 19.76
C PRO A 88 -13.55 -17.71 19.00
N LEU A 89 -13.79 -17.99 17.71
CA LEU A 89 -14.72 -17.26 16.87
C LEU A 89 -16.19 -17.65 17.09
N LEU A 90 -16.45 -18.82 17.68
CA LEU A 90 -17.83 -19.31 17.94
C LEU A 90 -18.58 -18.43 18.95
N MET A 91 -17.87 -17.80 19.90
CA MET A 91 -18.52 -16.94 20.89
C MET A 91 -18.99 -15.60 20.30
N PRO A 92 -18.15 -14.83 19.57
CA PRO A 92 -18.57 -13.55 19.00
C PRO A 92 -19.38 -13.68 17.69
N LEU A 93 -19.38 -14.86 17.04
CA LEU A 93 -20.12 -15.15 15.81
C LEU A 93 -21.10 -16.32 16.06
N PRO A 94 -22.30 -16.05 16.60
CA PRO A 94 -23.23 -17.11 17.03
C PRO A 94 -23.78 -17.97 15.89
N ASP A 95 -23.87 -17.42 14.68
CA ASP A 95 -24.33 -18.13 13.48
C ASP A 95 -23.21 -18.89 12.74
N LEU A 96 -22.02 -18.99 13.35
CA LEU A 96 -20.88 -19.70 12.80
C LEU A 96 -20.98 -21.21 13.09
N LEU A 97 -20.87 -22.00 12.03
CA LEU A 97 -20.79 -23.45 12.08
C LEU A 97 -19.47 -23.90 11.43
N ILE A 98 -18.77 -24.81 12.09
CA ILE A 98 -17.52 -25.37 11.59
C ILE A 98 -17.83 -26.68 10.88
N ASP A 99 -17.40 -26.80 9.62
CA ASP A 99 -17.56 -28.04 8.87
C ASP A 99 -16.56 -29.10 9.34
N ASN A 100 -16.99 -30.37 9.33
CA ASN A 100 -16.10 -31.52 9.53
C ASN A 100 -15.35 -31.87 8.24
N THR A 101 -14.71 -30.88 7.61
CA THR A 101 -13.94 -31.08 6.39
C THR A 101 -12.50 -30.65 6.58
N ALA A 102 -11.59 -31.35 5.90
CA ALA A 102 -10.17 -31.09 6.06
C ALA A 102 -9.81 -29.70 5.50
N PRO A 103 -8.91 -28.96 6.18
CA PRO A 103 -8.33 -27.74 5.65
C PRO A 103 -7.73 -27.92 4.26
N ARG A 104 -7.87 -26.91 3.40
CA ARG A 104 -7.35 -26.95 2.03
C ARG A 104 -6.25 -25.93 1.85
N ALA A 105 -5.16 -26.31 1.19
CA ALA A 105 -4.16 -25.34 0.76
C ALA A 105 -4.79 -24.37 -0.25
N MET A 106 -4.66 -23.06 0.00
CA MET A 106 -5.22 -22.03 -0.86
C MET A 106 -4.31 -20.81 -0.89
N THR A 107 -4.04 -20.31 -2.09
CA THR A 107 -3.30 -19.06 -2.30
C THR A 107 -4.28 -17.92 -2.49
N LEU A 108 -4.17 -16.91 -1.63
CA LEU A 108 -4.96 -15.69 -1.71
C LEU A 108 -4.25 -14.71 -2.65
N LEU A 109 -4.95 -14.26 -3.69
CA LEU A 109 -4.49 -13.16 -4.54
C LEU A 109 -4.62 -11.85 -3.77
N ASN A 110 -3.81 -10.84 -4.12
CA ASN A 110 -3.85 -9.55 -3.46
C ASN A 110 -5.24 -8.91 -3.53
N GLN A 111 -5.90 -8.82 -2.38
CA GLN A 111 -7.24 -8.27 -2.26
C GLN A 111 -7.44 -7.59 -0.90
N TRP A 112 -8.35 -6.63 -0.86
CA TRP A 112 -8.88 -6.10 0.38
C TRP A 112 -9.85 -7.10 0.99
N ALA A 113 -9.67 -7.46 2.25
CA ALA A 113 -10.53 -8.40 2.94
C ALA A 113 -10.66 -8.04 4.42
N VAL A 114 -11.73 -8.55 5.02
CA VAL A 114 -11.95 -8.43 6.47
C VAL A 114 -11.08 -9.48 7.16
N MET A 115 -10.23 -9.04 8.07
CA MET A 115 -9.39 -9.90 8.90
C MET A 115 -9.93 -9.93 10.33
N LEU A 116 -10.06 -11.15 10.88
CA LEU A 116 -10.33 -11.38 12.28
C LEU A 116 -9.02 -11.74 12.99
N THR A 117 -8.70 -11.04 14.05
CA THR A 117 -7.55 -11.33 14.90
C THR A 117 -8.04 -11.72 16.29
N PHE A 118 -7.53 -12.82 16.81
CA PHE A 118 -7.98 -13.40 18.08
C PHE A 118 -6.84 -14.14 18.77
N GLU A 119 -6.98 -14.34 20.07
CA GLU A 119 -6.03 -15.10 20.87
C GLU A 119 -6.51 -16.54 21.06
N LEU A 120 -5.61 -17.50 20.90
CA LEU A 120 -5.80 -18.91 21.22
C LEU A 120 -4.57 -19.40 21.98
N GLU A 121 -4.76 -19.83 23.23
CA GLU A 121 -3.69 -20.37 24.10
C GLU A 121 -2.45 -19.46 24.20
N GLY A 122 -2.65 -18.14 24.35
CA GLY A 122 -1.55 -17.17 24.43
C GLY A 122 -0.90 -16.80 23.09
N GLN A 123 -1.40 -17.35 21.97
CA GLN A 123 -0.94 -17.02 20.62
C GLN A 123 -1.97 -16.19 19.88
N GLN A 124 -1.50 -15.15 19.19
CA GLN A 124 -2.35 -14.34 18.32
C GLN A 124 -2.46 -15.00 16.95
N LEU A 125 -3.68 -15.34 16.54
CA LEU A 125 -3.99 -15.80 15.20
C LEU A 125 -4.76 -14.72 14.44
N SER A 126 -4.48 -14.64 13.14
CA SER A 126 -5.13 -13.69 12.23
C SER A 126 -5.64 -14.44 11.01
N GLY A 127 -6.94 -14.38 10.77
CA GLY A 127 -7.61 -15.06 9.66
C GLY A 127 -8.44 -14.12 8.81
N VAL A 128 -8.34 -14.30 7.49
CA VAL A 128 -9.04 -13.53 6.48
C VAL A 128 -10.38 -14.20 6.15
N LEU A 129 -11.45 -13.42 6.15
CA LEU A 129 -12.78 -13.90 5.80
C LEU A 129 -12.94 -13.99 4.27
N PHE A 130 -13.32 -15.18 3.79
CA PHE A 130 -13.47 -15.50 2.37
C PHE A 130 -14.88 -16.01 2.05
N ASP A 131 -15.54 -15.43 1.04
CA ASP A 131 -16.92 -15.72 0.62
C ASP A 131 -18.00 -15.59 1.72
N TRP A 132 -17.81 -14.68 2.67
CA TRP A 132 -18.78 -14.45 3.75
C TRP A 132 -20.02 -13.68 3.28
N PRO A 133 -21.21 -13.96 3.84
CA PRO A 133 -22.40 -13.17 3.58
C PRO A 133 -22.27 -11.80 4.27
N TRP A 134 -21.79 -10.81 3.52
CA TRP A 134 -21.44 -9.49 4.03
C TRP A 134 -22.57 -8.78 4.77
N ALA A 135 -23.82 -8.97 4.39
CA ALA A 135 -24.97 -8.37 5.07
C ALA A 135 -25.16 -8.91 6.50
N SER A 136 -25.15 -10.24 6.66
CA SER A 136 -25.26 -10.88 7.97
C SER A 136 -24.04 -10.61 8.84
N LEU A 137 -22.84 -10.63 8.24
CA LEU A 137 -21.62 -10.23 8.96
C LEU A 137 -21.71 -8.77 9.41
N ALA A 138 -22.25 -7.88 8.58
CA ALA A 138 -22.38 -6.48 8.91
C ALA A 138 -23.32 -6.24 10.10
N GLU A 139 -24.44 -6.95 10.15
CA GLU A 139 -25.38 -6.90 11.27
C GLU A 139 -24.69 -7.35 12.57
N THR A 140 -24.00 -8.49 12.55
CA THR A 140 -23.31 -9.01 13.74
C THR A 140 -22.19 -8.08 14.21
N LEU A 141 -21.34 -7.59 13.29
CA LEU A 141 -20.28 -6.65 13.62
C LEU A 141 -20.86 -5.31 14.12
N SER A 142 -22.04 -4.89 13.69
CA SER A 142 -22.67 -3.65 14.16
C SER A 142 -22.91 -3.65 15.69
N HIS A 143 -23.13 -4.83 16.27
CA HIS A 143 -23.31 -5.04 17.72
C HIS A 143 -21.99 -5.14 18.49
N TRP A 144 -20.86 -5.31 17.80
CA TRP A 144 -19.54 -5.31 18.44
C TRP A 144 -19.19 -3.90 18.89
N LYS A 145 -18.42 -3.80 19.98
CA LYS A 145 -17.96 -2.50 20.46
C LYS A 145 -16.98 -1.95 19.42
N SER A 146 -17.23 -0.72 18.99
CA SER A 146 -16.20 0.03 18.26
C SER A 146 -15.02 0.18 19.22
N GLU A 147 -13.82 -0.11 18.75
CA GLU A 147 -12.63 0.22 19.53
C GLU A 147 -12.57 1.75 19.65
N ASP A 148 -12.87 2.29 20.84
CA ASP A 148 -12.54 3.67 21.24
C ASP A 148 -11.04 3.81 21.57
N LYS A 149 -10.32 2.68 21.60
CA LYS A 149 -8.86 2.69 21.54
C LYS A 149 -8.47 2.80 20.07
N PRO A 150 -7.72 3.83 19.65
CA PRO A 150 -7.11 3.77 18.34
C PRO A 150 -6.18 2.56 18.38
N CYS A 151 -6.54 1.48 17.69
CA CYS A 151 -5.54 0.59 17.15
C CYS A 151 -4.69 1.49 16.26
N GLN A 152 -3.60 2.05 16.80
CA GLN A 152 -2.60 2.82 16.07
C GLN A 152 -1.79 1.90 15.16
N GLN A 153 -2.47 1.06 14.37
CA GLN A 153 -2.05 0.94 12.99
C GLN A 153 -2.58 2.20 12.31
N GLU A 154 -1.89 3.32 12.54
CA GLU A 154 -1.98 4.46 11.64
C GLU A 154 -1.61 3.91 10.27
N PHE A 155 -2.63 3.55 9.49
CA PHE A 155 -2.42 3.22 8.10
C PHE A 155 -1.84 4.49 7.52
N CYS A 156 -0.54 4.44 7.29
CA CYS A 156 0.19 5.59 6.85
C CYS A 156 0.35 5.50 5.35
N TRP A 157 -0.15 6.51 4.66
CA TRP A 157 0.17 6.69 3.26
C TRP A 157 1.53 7.34 3.11
N GLN A 158 2.33 6.78 2.22
CA GLN A 158 3.65 7.28 1.91
C GLN A 158 3.72 7.77 0.48
N ALA A 159 4.33 8.94 0.30
CA ALA A 159 4.65 9.49 -1.01
C ALA A 159 6.09 10.00 -1.05
N GLY A 160 6.69 9.97 -2.25
CA GLY A 160 8.00 10.57 -2.47
C GLY A 160 7.90 12.10 -2.43
N LEU A 161 8.81 12.72 -1.69
CA LEU A 161 9.11 14.15 -1.78
C LEU A 161 10.04 14.36 -2.97
N VAL A 162 9.61 15.15 -3.93
CA VAL A 162 10.26 15.28 -5.23
C VAL A 162 10.71 16.73 -5.42
N ALA A 163 12.00 16.88 -5.72
CA ALA A 163 12.61 18.16 -6.09
C ALA A 163 12.15 18.63 -7.48
N GLY A 164 11.87 17.67 -8.36
CA GLY A 164 11.36 17.90 -9.69
C GLY A 164 11.61 16.71 -10.59
N TRP A 165 11.40 16.90 -11.89
CA TRP A 165 11.62 15.87 -12.88
C TRP A 165 12.31 16.42 -14.13
N SER A 166 12.86 15.49 -14.90
CA SER A 166 13.47 15.76 -16.20
C SER A 166 13.08 14.67 -17.18
N ARG A 167 13.17 14.98 -18.47
CA ARG A 167 12.85 14.04 -19.54
C ARG A 167 14.07 13.78 -20.39
N LEU A 168 14.40 12.51 -20.53
CA LEU A 168 15.50 12.04 -21.33
C LEU A 168 14.98 10.99 -22.31
N SER A 169 15.45 11.04 -23.55
CA SER A 169 15.23 9.94 -24.50
C SER A 169 15.93 8.66 -24.04
N LEU A 170 15.48 7.49 -24.53
CA LEU A 170 16.16 6.22 -24.27
C LEU A 170 17.65 6.28 -24.67
N HIS A 171 17.99 6.90 -25.80
CA HIS A 171 19.39 7.09 -26.21
C HIS A 171 20.18 7.94 -25.21
N GLN A 172 19.58 8.98 -24.62
CA GLN A 172 20.25 9.78 -23.59
C GLN A 172 20.45 8.96 -22.30
N LEU A 173 19.44 8.23 -21.85
CA LEU A 173 19.51 7.38 -20.65
C LEU A 173 20.63 6.34 -20.73
N GLN A 174 20.85 5.73 -21.89
CA GLN A 174 21.93 4.76 -22.11
C GLN A 174 23.34 5.37 -21.98
N ARG A 175 23.46 6.69 -22.11
CA ARG A 175 24.74 7.41 -22.12
C ARG A 175 25.05 8.10 -20.81
N VAL A 176 24.09 8.16 -19.90
CA VAL A 176 24.23 8.73 -18.56
C VAL A 176 25.30 7.97 -17.78
N ARG A 177 26.20 8.71 -17.13
CA ARG A 177 27.28 8.16 -16.31
C ARG A 177 27.42 8.91 -14.98
N PRO A 178 28.01 8.27 -13.95
CA PRO A 178 28.48 8.98 -12.77
C PRO A 178 29.39 10.17 -13.15
N GLY A 179 29.13 11.33 -12.55
CA GLY A 179 29.75 12.61 -12.84
C GLY A 179 28.91 13.53 -13.75
N ASP A 180 27.98 12.98 -14.52
CA ASP A 180 27.11 13.78 -15.40
C ASP A 180 26.11 14.61 -14.58
N GLY A 181 25.76 15.79 -15.11
CA GLY A 181 24.71 16.64 -14.56
C GLY A 181 23.41 16.49 -15.34
N VAL A 182 22.32 16.15 -14.66
CA VAL A 182 20.96 16.15 -15.23
C VAL A 182 20.21 17.36 -14.74
N ARG A 183 19.88 18.27 -15.66
CA ARG A 183 19.06 19.44 -15.35
C ARG A 183 17.62 19.03 -15.02
N ILE A 184 17.08 19.56 -13.94
CA ILE A 184 15.68 19.42 -13.54
C ILE A 184 14.88 20.48 -14.30
N VAL A 185 13.94 20.05 -15.15
CA VAL A 185 13.15 20.95 -16.00
C VAL A 185 11.98 21.53 -15.22
N ALA A 186 11.26 20.68 -14.49
CA ALA A 186 10.14 21.09 -13.64
C ALA A 186 10.58 21.08 -12.17
N ALA A 187 11.45 22.03 -11.83
CA ALA A 187 11.99 22.21 -10.49
C ALA A 187 10.94 22.81 -9.53
N ALA A 188 10.89 22.30 -8.31
CA ALA A 188 10.21 22.97 -7.20
C ALA A 188 11.11 24.04 -6.58
N GLU A 189 10.50 25.05 -5.97
CA GLU A 189 11.20 26.11 -5.24
C GLU A 189 11.61 25.62 -3.84
N LEU A 190 12.59 24.70 -3.79
CA LEU A 190 13.04 24.06 -2.56
C LEU A 190 13.54 25.06 -1.50
N GLU A 191 14.17 26.16 -1.90
CA GLU A 191 14.65 27.21 -0.99
C GLU A 191 13.50 27.89 -0.22
N GLN A 192 12.29 27.88 -0.77
CA GLN A 192 11.08 28.40 -0.12
C GLN A 192 10.31 27.31 0.65
N GLY A 193 10.87 26.10 0.74
CA GLY A 193 10.24 24.91 1.33
C GLY A 193 9.22 24.23 0.42
N ASN A 194 9.13 24.61 -0.85
CA ASN A 194 8.16 24.02 -1.78
C ASN A 194 8.73 22.74 -2.42
N CYS A 195 7.90 21.71 -2.54
CA CYS A 195 8.26 20.46 -3.19
C CYS A 195 7.03 19.78 -3.81
N TRP A 196 7.27 18.77 -4.64
CA TRP A 196 6.21 17.96 -5.22
C TRP A 196 6.01 16.69 -4.39
N LEU A 197 4.76 16.28 -4.19
CA LEU A 197 4.42 14.90 -3.84
C LEU A 197 4.10 14.16 -5.13
N TRP A 198 4.80 13.04 -5.32
CA TRP A 198 4.56 12.15 -6.44
C TRP A 198 4.23 10.74 -5.94
N PRO A 199 2.95 10.41 -5.77
CA PRO A 199 2.52 9.06 -5.48
C PRO A 199 2.57 8.23 -6.76
N MET A 200 2.98 6.96 -6.68
CA MET A 200 3.28 6.11 -7.84
C MET A 200 2.23 6.23 -8.97
N ALA A 201 2.62 6.90 -10.05
CA ALA A 201 1.82 7.15 -11.26
C ALA A 201 0.45 7.84 -11.07
N SER A 202 0.30 8.69 -10.03
CA SER A 202 -0.92 9.50 -9.82
C SER A 202 -0.68 10.99 -9.99
N ALA A 203 -1.72 11.80 -9.73
CA ALA A 203 -1.69 13.27 -9.69
C ALA A 203 -0.48 13.78 -8.89
N GLN A 204 0.19 14.81 -9.42
CA GLN A 204 1.27 15.50 -8.71
C GLN A 204 0.68 16.59 -7.82
N ILE A 205 1.09 16.61 -6.56
CA ILE A 205 0.58 17.61 -5.61
C ILE A 205 1.73 18.55 -5.27
N TYR A 206 1.58 19.83 -5.56
CA TYR A 206 2.53 20.86 -5.14
C TYR A 206 2.24 21.22 -3.69
N ILE A 207 3.24 21.04 -2.83
CA ILE A 207 3.13 21.29 -1.41
C ILE A 207 4.20 22.27 -0.95
N LYS A 208 3.90 22.96 0.15
CA LYS A 208 4.86 23.72 0.93
C LYS A 208 5.07 23.02 2.26
N LEU A 209 6.31 22.64 2.55
CA LEU A 209 6.70 22.13 3.86
C LEU A 209 6.91 23.30 4.81
N GLU A 210 6.19 23.28 5.91
CA GLU A 210 6.29 24.24 6.99
C GLU A 210 7.09 23.63 8.15
N GLY A 211 7.78 24.47 8.91
CA GLY A 211 8.52 24.02 10.08
C GLY A 211 7.61 23.28 11.07
N GLY A 212 8.13 22.21 11.67
CA GLY A 212 7.38 21.42 12.66
C GLY A 212 6.47 20.35 12.05
N ASN A 213 6.91 19.68 10.97
CA ASN A 213 6.23 18.49 10.43
C ASN A 213 4.82 18.78 9.89
N LYS A 214 4.65 19.95 9.25
CA LYS A 214 3.40 20.34 8.60
C LYS A 214 3.61 20.54 7.12
N MET A 215 2.60 20.20 6.33
CA MET A 215 2.58 20.50 4.90
C MET A 215 1.31 21.24 4.53
N THR A 216 1.43 22.22 3.64
CA THR A 216 0.29 22.95 3.08
C THR A 216 0.19 22.64 1.59
N ILE A 217 -0.97 22.19 1.14
CA ILE A 217 -1.24 21.87 -0.27
C ILE A 217 -1.44 23.18 -1.04
N GLN A 218 -0.55 23.48 -1.96
CA GLN A 218 -0.60 24.71 -2.77
C GLN A 218 -1.40 24.48 -4.05
N HIS A 219 -1.22 23.33 -4.69
CA HIS A 219 -1.87 23.00 -5.94
C HIS A 219 -1.97 21.48 -6.10
N ILE A 220 -3.06 20.99 -6.69
CA ILE A 220 -3.21 19.59 -7.10
C ILE A 220 -3.29 19.60 -8.61
N ASN A 221 -2.34 18.96 -9.29
CA ASN A 221 -2.40 18.84 -10.73
C ASN A 221 -2.88 17.44 -11.13
N ASP A 222 -4.10 17.41 -11.65
CA ASP A 222 -4.76 16.20 -12.13
C ASP A 222 -4.45 15.90 -13.60
N ASP A 223 -3.86 16.85 -14.34
CA ASP A 223 -3.58 16.70 -15.77
C ASP A 223 -2.07 16.52 -16.00
N ILE A 224 -1.64 15.27 -15.79
CA ILE A 224 -0.29 14.79 -16.08
C ILE A 224 0.10 15.19 -17.51
N ASP A 225 -0.80 15.05 -18.47
CA ASP A 225 -0.55 15.28 -19.90
C ASP A 225 -0.42 16.76 -20.29
N GLN A 226 -0.97 17.70 -19.52
CA GLN A 226 -0.76 19.14 -19.78
C GLN A 226 0.63 19.62 -19.37
N LEU A 227 1.13 19.24 -18.18
CA LEU A 227 2.53 19.54 -17.81
C LEU A 227 3.53 18.76 -18.68
N LEU A 228 3.20 17.52 -19.01
CA LEU A 228 3.96 16.68 -19.93
C LEU A 228 3.79 17.11 -21.41
N GLY A 229 2.77 17.87 -21.77
CA GLY A 229 2.47 18.32 -23.12
C GLY A 229 3.08 19.69 -23.47
N LEU A 230 3.38 20.50 -22.46
CA LEU A 230 4.04 21.80 -22.63
C LEU A 230 5.48 21.67 -23.19
N ASP A 231 6.14 20.52 -22.97
CA ASP A 231 7.45 20.21 -23.59
C ASP A 231 7.35 19.76 -25.07
N MET A 232 6.19 19.28 -25.53
CA MET A 232 6.03 18.76 -26.90
C MET A 232 5.59 19.82 -27.91
N ALA A 233 5.14 20.99 -27.46
CA ALA A 233 4.62 22.04 -28.34
C ALA A 233 5.67 22.66 -29.29
N THR A 234 6.95 22.31 -29.16
CA THR A 234 8.03 22.77 -30.05
C THR A 234 8.45 21.76 -31.12
N VAL A 235 7.91 20.53 -31.13
CA VAL A 235 8.22 19.56 -32.20
C VAL A 235 7.13 19.58 -33.25
N ALA A 236 7.46 20.16 -34.41
CA ALA A 236 6.59 20.27 -35.57
C ALA A 236 5.94 18.91 -35.93
N LYS A 237 4.61 18.91 -36.10
CA LYS A 237 3.82 17.80 -36.63
C LYS A 237 4.25 17.47 -38.06
N ALA A 238 5.22 16.56 -38.20
CA ALA A 238 5.41 15.76 -39.40
C ALA A 238 5.39 14.28 -38.99
N PRO A 239 4.77 13.37 -39.77
CA PRO A 239 4.76 11.95 -39.46
C PRO A 239 6.17 11.39 -39.70
N GLN A 240 7.02 11.45 -38.68
CA GLN A 240 8.32 10.79 -38.68
C GLN A 240 8.17 9.37 -38.13
N ALA A 241 8.88 8.42 -38.73
CA ALA A 241 9.03 7.08 -38.17
C ALA A 241 9.56 7.21 -36.73
N VAL A 242 8.74 6.80 -35.76
CA VAL A 242 9.10 6.88 -34.33
C VAL A 242 10.21 5.86 -34.09
N ALA A 243 11.45 6.33 -34.02
CA ALA A 243 12.58 5.52 -33.62
C ALA A 243 12.45 5.24 -32.12
N LEU A 244 12.50 3.97 -31.71
CA LEU A 244 12.37 3.55 -30.30
C LEU A 244 13.28 4.37 -29.38
N ASP A 245 14.52 4.61 -29.80
CA ASP A 245 15.54 5.37 -29.07
C ASP A 245 15.16 6.83 -28.76
N SER A 246 14.19 7.39 -29.47
CA SER A 246 13.71 8.76 -29.29
C SER A 246 12.56 8.88 -28.28
N LEU A 247 12.08 7.75 -27.73
CA LEU A 247 10.98 7.75 -26.76
C LEU A 247 11.40 8.49 -25.47
N PRO A 248 10.67 9.54 -25.08
CA PRO A 248 10.97 10.29 -23.87
C PRO A 248 10.59 9.47 -22.63
N GLN A 249 11.50 9.46 -21.66
CA GLN A 249 11.35 8.83 -20.36
C GLN A 249 11.45 9.89 -19.28
N THR A 250 10.54 9.85 -18.31
CA THR A 250 10.53 10.82 -17.20
C THR A 250 11.35 10.29 -16.03
N LEU A 251 12.43 10.99 -15.70
CA LEU A 251 13.20 10.80 -14.49
C LEU A 251 12.69 11.71 -13.39
N VAL A 252 12.39 11.12 -12.24
CA VAL A 252 11.90 11.81 -11.04
C VAL A 252 13.03 11.91 -10.03
N MET A 253 13.27 13.11 -9.52
CA MET A 253 14.33 13.41 -8.55
C MET A 253 13.73 13.44 -7.13
N GLU A 254 13.75 12.30 -6.46
CA GLU A 254 13.18 12.11 -5.12
C GLU A 254 14.21 12.49 -4.05
N ILE A 255 13.89 13.44 -3.16
CA ILE A 255 14.77 13.95 -2.09
C ILE A 255 14.41 13.40 -0.71
N GLY A 256 13.31 12.66 -0.61
CA GLY A 256 12.83 12.11 0.64
C GLY A 256 11.48 11.45 0.50
N ARG A 257 10.88 11.16 1.64
CA ARG A 257 9.51 10.64 1.75
C ARG A 257 8.71 11.40 2.78
N LEU A 258 7.42 11.45 2.51
CA LEU A 258 6.42 12.00 3.39
C LEU A 258 5.42 10.91 3.74
N THR A 259 5.09 10.85 5.02
CA THR A 259 4.16 9.89 5.61
C THR A 259 2.98 10.66 6.23
N LEU A 260 1.75 10.27 5.87
CA LEU A 260 0.50 10.84 6.39
C LEU A 260 -0.41 9.75 6.92
N PRO A 261 -1.18 10.01 7.98
CA PRO A 261 -2.30 9.16 8.35
C PRO A 261 -3.32 9.06 7.19
N LEU A 262 -3.79 7.85 6.89
CA LEU A 262 -4.75 7.58 5.81
C LEU A 262 -6.08 8.33 5.99
N GLY A 263 -6.45 8.62 7.25
CA GLY A 263 -7.61 9.45 7.58
C GLY A 263 -7.52 10.87 7.02
N ASP A 264 -6.31 11.39 6.88
CA ASP A 264 -6.04 12.77 6.43
C ASP A 264 -6.01 12.89 4.91
N ILE A 265 -5.85 11.78 4.17
CA ILE A 265 -5.89 11.77 2.70
C ILE A 265 -7.23 12.25 2.16
N LYS A 266 -8.34 11.96 2.86
CA LYS A 266 -9.68 12.44 2.46
C LYS A 266 -9.77 13.97 2.45
N GLN A 267 -8.82 14.62 3.09
CA GLN A 267 -8.74 16.06 3.24
C GLN A 267 -7.65 16.66 2.32
N LEU A 268 -7.20 15.96 1.27
CA LEU A 268 -6.27 16.56 0.31
C LEU A 268 -7.01 17.59 -0.56
N ALA A 269 -7.00 18.86 -0.13
CA ALA A 269 -7.57 19.98 -0.84
C ALA A 269 -6.59 21.17 -0.86
N VAL A 270 -6.62 21.97 -1.93
CA VAL A 270 -5.81 23.19 -2.03
C VAL A 270 -6.09 24.12 -0.84
N GLY A 271 -5.04 24.61 -0.19
CA GLY A 271 -5.09 25.44 1.01
C GLY A 271 -5.15 24.68 2.33
N GLN A 272 -5.30 23.36 2.30
CA GLN A 272 -5.28 22.52 3.49
C GLN A 272 -3.86 22.37 4.03
N THR A 273 -3.70 22.55 5.35
CA THR A 273 -2.49 22.18 6.09
C THR A 273 -2.72 20.87 6.83
N LEU A 274 -1.80 19.91 6.69
CA LEU A 274 -1.84 18.59 7.32
C LEU A 274 -0.58 18.34 8.14
N ASP A 275 -0.74 17.63 9.25
CA ASP A 275 0.39 17.09 10.00
C ASP A 275 0.99 15.91 9.23
N CYS A 276 2.31 15.88 9.12
CA CYS A 276 3.03 14.92 8.30
C CYS A 276 4.38 14.55 8.93
N GLN A 277 4.90 13.37 8.59
CA GLN A 277 6.27 13.02 8.95
C GLN A 277 7.12 13.04 7.68
N THR A 278 8.20 13.80 7.70
CA THR A 278 9.14 13.90 6.57
C THR A 278 10.46 13.26 6.91
N ALA A 279 11.02 12.52 5.96
CA ALA A 279 12.35 11.96 6.03
C ALA A 279 13.10 12.32 4.75
N PHE A 280 14.17 13.10 4.88
CA PHE A 280 15.04 13.46 3.77
C PHE A 280 16.22 12.50 3.69
N TYR A 281 16.61 12.11 2.48
CA TYR A 281 17.72 11.17 2.29
C TYR A 281 19.09 11.84 2.41
N GLY A 282 19.16 13.17 2.32
CA GLY A 282 20.41 13.93 2.23
C GLY A 282 21.03 13.93 0.82
N GLU A 283 20.75 12.88 0.04
CA GLU A 283 21.03 12.77 -1.40
C GLU A 283 19.72 12.70 -2.22
N VAL A 284 19.82 12.82 -3.54
CA VAL A 284 18.72 12.67 -4.48
C VAL A 284 18.69 11.23 -4.99
N ASN A 285 17.55 10.55 -4.85
CA ASN A 285 17.29 9.27 -5.49
C ASN A 285 16.61 9.51 -6.86
N ILE A 286 17.21 9.00 -7.93
CA ILE A 286 16.72 9.16 -9.30
C ILE A 286 15.84 7.97 -9.63
N ARG A 287 14.59 8.22 -10.01
CA ARG A 287 13.58 7.20 -10.27
C ARG A 287 13.05 7.24 -11.69
N LEU A 288 12.90 6.08 -12.30
CA LEU A 288 12.24 5.89 -13.60
C LEU A 288 11.04 4.96 -13.38
N HIS A 289 9.83 5.42 -13.73
CA HIS A 289 8.58 4.67 -13.49
C HIS A 289 8.44 4.14 -12.04
N GLY A 290 8.90 4.92 -11.06
CA GLY A 290 8.88 4.56 -9.64
C GLY A 290 10.00 3.62 -9.17
N GLN A 291 10.83 3.10 -10.09
CA GLN A 291 11.98 2.25 -9.76
C GLN A 291 13.24 3.11 -9.56
N PRO A 292 14.04 2.86 -8.52
CA PRO A 292 15.31 3.55 -8.33
C PRO A 292 16.30 3.12 -9.41
N VAL A 293 16.85 4.09 -10.15
CA VAL A 293 17.80 3.87 -11.25
C VAL A 293 19.15 4.52 -11.03
N GLY A 294 19.27 5.36 -10.00
CA GLY A 294 20.53 6.00 -9.62
C GLY A 294 20.37 6.90 -8.40
N SER A 295 21.47 7.51 -7.99
CA SER A 295 21.49 8.54 -6.95
C SER A 295 22.47 9.65 -7.29
N GLY A 296 22.31 10.80 -6.65
CA GLY A 296 23.14 11.96 -6.92
C GLY A 296 22.96 13.09 -5.93
N SER A 297 23.70 14.16 -6.16
CA SER A 297 23.70 15.35 -5.34
C SER A 297 22.99 16.50 -6.06
N LEU A 298 22.08 17.18 -5.36
CA LEU A 298 21.40 18.37 -5.88
C LEU A 298 22.37 19.55 -5.87
N LEU A 299 22.50 20.23 -7.00
CA LEU A 299 23.30 21.43 -7.19
C LEU A 299 22.40 22.54 -7.75
N CYS A 300 22.63 23.77 -7.30
CA CYS A 300 22.05 24.96 -7.90
C CYS A 300 23.13 25.65 -8.74
N CYS A 301 22.92 25.75 -10.04
CA CYS A 301 23.82 26.41 -10.98
C CYS A 301 23.04 27.50 -11.72
N ASP A 302 23.41 28.77 -11.53
CA ASP A 302 22.75 29.92 -12.18
C ASP A 302 21.22 29.90 -12.08
N ASN A 303 20.71 29.56 -10.88
CA ASN A 303 19.28 29.46 -10.57
C ASN A 303 18.55 28.26 -11.23
N GLU A 304 19.28 27.34 -11.88
CA GLU A 304 18.77 26.05 -12.34
C GLU A 304 19.18 24.93 -11.39
N LEU A 305 18.22 24.04 -11.07
CA LEU A 305 18.51 22.84 -10.29
C LEU A 305 19.05 21.74 -11.21
N VAL A 306 20.20 21.18 -10.83
CA VAL A 306 20.89 20.11 -11.53
C VAL A 306 21.19 18.99 -10.54
N VAL A 307 20.96 17.75 -10.92
CA VAL A 307 21.42 16.59 -10.16
C VAL A 307 22.73 16.12 -10.76
N ARG A 308 23.83 16.21 -10.01
CA ARG A 308 25.06 15.52 -10.38
C ARG A 308 24.91 14.06 -9.99
N ILE A 309 25.03 13.17 -10.96
CA ILE A 309 24.87 11.74 -10.76
C ILE A 309 26.11 11.21 -10.06
N ASP A 310 25.91 10.57 -8.92
CA ASP A 310 26.99 9.92 -8.17
C ASP A 310 26.98 8.40 -8.41
N GLN A 311 25.80 7.81 -8.59
CA GLN A 311 25.62 6.39 -8.95
C GLN A 311 24.54 6.21 -10.03
N TRP A 312 24.76 5.28 -10.95
CA TRP A 312 23.82 4.95 -12.03
C TRP A 312 23.74 3.43 -12.20
N HIS A 313 22.52 2.89 -12.17
CA HIS A 313 22.25 1.46 -12.15
C HIS A 313 21.31 1.01 -13.28
N LEU A 314 20.87 1.94 -14.13
CA LEU A 314 20.02 1.59 -15.26
C LEU A 314 20.84 0.88 -16.34
N THR A 315 20.64 -0.43 -16.47
CA THR A 315 20.99 -1.22 -17.65
C THR A 315 19.74 -1.40 -18.50
N LEU A 316 19.70 -0.70 -19.63
CA LEU A 316 18.69 -0.87 -20.70
C LEU A 316 19.13 -1.96 -21.68
#